data_AF-A0AAD9WWJ3-F1
#
_entry.id   AF-A0AAD9WWJ3-F1
#
_cell.length_a   1.000
_cell.length_b   1.000
_cell.length_c   1.000
_cell.angle_alpha   90.00
_cell.angle_beta   90.00
_cell.angle_gamma   90.00
#
_symmetry.space_group_name_H-M   'P 1'
#
loop_
_entity.id
_entity.type
_entity.pdbx_description
1 polymer ?
#
loop_
_entity_poly.entity_id
_entity_poly.type
_entity_poly.pdbx_seq_one_letter_code
_entity_poly.pdbx_strand_id
1 'polypeptide(L)' 'MIHQPAVGFYEAQTSKLILEAEELLQLRDILTRVYVERTGKPLWAVSEDMERDTFISAKEAQAHGIVDFVAVG' A
#
# COMPACT_ATOMS: atom_id res chain seq x y z
N MET A 1 8.21 -2.59 4.91
CA MET A 1 6.84 -2.95 5.32
C MET A 1 5.91 -2.35 4.28
N ILE A 2 4.92 -3.11 3.83
CA ILE A 2 3.88 -2.66 2.90
C ILE A 2 2.53 -2.80 3.60
N HIS A 3 1.68 -1.78 3.44
CA HIS A 3 0.33 -1.74 3.99
C HIS A 3 -0.51 -0.70 3.25
N GLN A 4 -1.83 -0.80 3.40
CA GLN A 4 -2.78 0.16 2.88
C GLN A 4 -2.70 1.50 3.63
N PRO A 5 -3.03 2.63 2.97
CA PRO A 5 -3.16 3.90 3.67
C PRO A 5 -4.25 3.79 4.74
N ALA A 6 -4.10 4.56 5.82
CA ALA A 6 -5.04 4.60 6.91
C ALA A 6 -5.26 6.05 7.36
N VAL A 7 -6.46 6.32 7.85
CA VAL A 7 -6.79 7.56 8.57
C VAL A 7 -6.82 7.28 10.07
N GLY A 8 -6.49 8.28 10.87
CA GLY A 8 -6.57 8.18 12.33
C GLY A 8 -8.03 8.15 12.81
N PHE A 9 -8.26 7.71 14.05
CA PHE A 9 -9.56 7.84 14.69
C PHE A 9 -9.78 9.29 15.10
N TYR A 10 -10.91 9.87 14.70
CA TYR A 10 -11.32 11.22 15.12
C TYR A 10 -12.86 11.35 15.10
N GLU A 11 -13.39 12.26 15.92
CA GLU A 11 -14.81 12.61 15.90
C GLU A 11 -15.07 13.71 14.86
N ALA A 12 -16.04 13.47 13.97
CA ALA A 12 -16.45 14.44 12.97
C ALA A 12 -17.92 14.25 12.55
N GLN A 13 -18.46 15.26 11.87
CA GLN A 13 -19.77 15.17 11.22
C GLN A 13 -19.77 14.07 10.16
N THR A 14 -20.90 13.38 9.99
CA THR A 14 -21.07 12.28 9.03
C THR A 14 -20.66 12.64 7.60
N SER A 15 -20.98 13.86 7.14
CA SER A 15 -20.59 14.33 5.81
C SER A 15 -19.07 14.37 5.62
N LYS A 16 -18.33 14.79 6.64
CA LYS A 16 -16.86 14.82 6.60
C LYS A 16 -16.27 13.41 6.63
N LEU A 17 -16.86 12.49 7.40
CA LEU A 17 -16.43 11.08 7.42
C LEU A 17 -16.61 10.41 6.05
N ILE A 18 -17.70 10.71 5.34
CA ILE A 18 -17.94 10.19 3.99
C ILE A 18 -16.90 10.73 3.01
N LEU A 19 -16.64 12.03 3.02
CA LEU A 19 -15.63 12.65 2.16
C LEU A 19 -14.24 12.04 2.41
N GLU A 20 -13.85 11.90 3.68
CA GLU A 20 -12.56 11.31 4.04
C GLU A 20 -12.45 9.84 3.58
N ALA A 21 -13.55 9.07 3.68
CA ALA A 21 -13.58 7.70 3.20
C ALA A 21 -13.41 7.62 1.67
N GLU A 22 -14.03 8.54 0.92
CA GLU A 22 -13.85 8.64 -0.53
C GLU A 22 -12.39 8.98 -0.90
N GLU A 23 -11.78 9.94 -0.21
CA GLU A 23 -10.37 10.30 -0.41
C GLU A 23 -9.43 9.15 -0.06
N LEU A 24 -9.69 8.42 1.02
CA LEU A 24 -8.91 7.25 1.43
C LEU A 24 -8.98 6.12 0.39
N LEU A 25 -10.17 5.86 -0.18
CA LEU A 25 -10.35 4.88 -1.24
C LEU A 25 -9.59 5.28 -2.52
N GLN A 26 -9.63 6.56 -2.89
CA GLN A 26 -8.85 7.07 -4.03
C GLN A 26 -7.34 6.93 -3.79
N LEU A 27 -6.87 7.24 -2.59
CA LEU A 27 -5.46 7.09 -2.23
C LEU A 27 -5.02 5.61 -2.29
N ARG A 28 -5.87 4.70 -1.79
CA ARG A 28 -5.62 3.26 -1.88
C ARG A 28 -5.46 2.83 -3.34
N ASP A 29 -6.37 3.23 -4.21
CA ASP A 29 -6.33 2.89 -5.64
C ASP A 29 -5.08 3.44 -6.35
N ILE A 30 -4.70 4.69 -6.06
CA ILE A 30 -3.49 5.32 -6.59
C ILE A 30 -2.25 4.53 -6.16
N LEU A 31 -2.10 4.25 -4.87
CA LEU A 31 -0.95 3.53 -4.34
C LEU A 31 -0.87 2.12 -4.92
N THR A 32 -1.99 1.39 -4.94
CA THR A 32 -2.02 0.04 -5.51
C THR A 32 -1.61 0.04 -6.99
N ARG A 33 -2.08 1.01 -7.79
CA ARG A 33 -1.65 1.16 -9.20
C ARG A 33 -0.15 1.41 -9.32
N VAL A 34 0.42 2.30 -8.50
CA VAL A 34 1.86 2.57 -8.50
C VAL A 34 2.65 1.30 -8.18
N TYR A 35 2.22 0.51 -7.17
CA TYR A 35 2.88 -0.75 -6.86
C TYR A 35 2.81 -1.74 -8.04
N VAL A 36 1.63 -1.90 -8.67
CA VAL A 36 1.47 -2.76 -9.86
C VAL A 36 2.43 -2.33 -10.97
N GLU A 37 2.48 -1.04 -11.30
CA GLU A 37 3.32 -0.51 -12.37
C GLU A 37 4.82 -0.68 -12.10
N ARG A 38 5.25 -0.53 -10.83
CA ARG A 38 6.67 -0.56 -10.47
C ARG A 38 7.20 -1.97 -10.17
N THR A 39 6.36 -2.84 -9.61
CA THR A 39 6.75 -4.21 -9.25
C THR A 39 6.46 -5.21 -10.37
N GLY A 40 5.59 -4.85 -11.32
CA GLY A 40 5.10 -5.77 -12.37
C GLY A 40 4.13 -6.84 -11.85
N LYS A 41 3.73 -6.79 -10.58
CA LYS A 41 2.81 -7.75 -9.97
C LYS A 41 1.36 -7.48 -10.38
N PRO A 42 0.52 -8.52 -10.46
CA PRO A 42 -0.90 -8.33 -10.75
C PRO A 42 -1.61 -7.59 -9.60
N LEU A 43 -2.66 -6.84 -9.94
CA LEU A 43 -3.44 -6.02 -9.01
C LEU A 43 -3.87 -6.79 -7.75
N TRP A 44 -4.42 -7.99 -7.91
CA TRP A 44 -4.92 -8.79 -6.80
C TRP A 44 -3.82 -9.15 -5.79
N ALA A 45 -2.60 -9.42 -6.25
CA ALA A 45 -1.48 -9.78 -5.38
C ALA A 45 -1.01 -8.56 -4.58
N VAL A 46 -0.92 -7.39 -5.22
CA VAL A 46 -0.59 -6.14 -4.53
C VAL A 46 -1.66 -5.78 -3.51
N SER A 47 -2.94 -5.91 -3.85
CA SER A 47 -4.04 -5.63 -2.92
C SER A 47 -4.02 -6.54 -1.71
N GLU A 48 -3.78 -7.84 -1.90
CA GLU A 48 -3.66 -8.81 -0.80
C GLU A 48 -2.48 -8.49 0.11
N ASP A 49 -1.31 -8.22 -0.49
CA ASP A 49 -0.07 -7.87 0.22
C ASP A 49 -0.20 -6.60 1.10
N MET A 50 -1.03 -5.63 0.66
CA MET A 50 -1.26 -4.36 1.34
C MET A 50 -2.35 -4.41 2.43
N GLU A 51 -3.17 -5.45 2.48
CA GLU A 51 -4.37 -5.46 3.36
C GLU A 51 -3.99 -5.44 4.85
N ARG A 52 -2.80 -5.94 5.20
CA ARG A 52 -2.24 -5.94 6.54
C ARG A 52 -0.82 -5.41 6.52
N ASP A 53 -0.33 -5.04 7.70
CA ASP A 53 1.08 -4.70 7.88
C ASP A 53 1.95 -5.91 7.57
N THR A 54 2.56 -5.91 6.39
CA THR A 54 3.46 -6.98 5.94
C THR A 54 4.90 -6.50 6.06
N PHE A 55 5.61 -7.00 7.05
CA PHE A 55 7.05 -6.77 7.19
C PHE A 55 7.81 -7.68 6.24
N ILE A 56 8.60 -7.07 5.36
CA ILE A 56 9.42 -7.78 4.37
C ILE A 56 10.89 -7.45 4.62
N SER A 57 11.74 -8.47 4.60
CA SER A 57 13.19 -8.35 4.60
C SER A 57 13.70 -7.69 3.31
N ALA A 58 14.97 -7.27 3.28
CA ALA A 58 15.58 -6.71 2.07
C ALA A 58 15.54 -7.69 0.89
N LYS A 59 15.76 -8.99 1.13
CA LYS A 59 15.69 -10.04 0.10
C LYS A 59 14.26 -10.24 -0.41
N GLU A 60 13.27 -10.23 0.48
CA GLU A 60 11.87 -10.33 0.10
C GLU A 60 11.41 -9.09 -0.67
N ALA A 61 11.85 -7.90 -0.28
CA ALA A 61 11.58 -6.66 -1.02
C ALA A 61 12.18 -6.69 -2.43
N GLN A 62 13.37 -7.28 -2.60
CA GLN A 62 13.97 -7.47 -3.92
C GLN A 62 13.15 -8.47 -4.75
N ALA A 63 12.79 -9.62 -4.18
CA ALA A 63 11.95 -10.62 -4.85
C ALA A 63 10.54 -10.08 -5.16
N HIS A 64 10.04 -9.14 -4.35
CA HIS A 64 8.77 -8.45 -4.56
C HIS A 64 8.84 -7.46 -5.73
N GLY A 65 10.04 -6.97 -6.08
CA GLY A 65 10.24 -5.93 -7.09
C GLY A 65 10.14 -4.51 -6.52
N ILE A 66 10.22 -4.35 -5.19
CA ILE A 66 10.21 -3.06 -4.51
C ILE A 66 11.60 -2.39 -4.54
N VAL A 67 12.66 -3.19 -4.57
CA VAL A 67 14.05 -2.74 -4.70
C VAL A 67 14.78 -3.55 -5.76
N ASP A 68 15.70 -2.91 -6.50
CA ASP A 68 16.45 -3.58 -7.55
C ASP A 68 17.61 -4.43 -7.01
N PHE A 69 18.28 -3.93 -5.97
CA PHE A 69 19.52 -4.51 -5.46
C PHE A 69 19.63 -4.40 -3.93
N VAL A 70 20.15 -5.46 -3.31
CA VAL A 70 20.52 -5.49 -1.89
C VAL A 70 22.04 -5.53 -1.79
N ALA A 71 22.64 -4.46 -1.27
CA ALA A 71 24.08 -4.43 -1.05
C ALA A 71 24.50 -5.43 0.03
N VAL A 72 25.67 -6.05 -0.16
CA VAL A 72 26.29 -6.96 0.81
C VAL A 72 27.56 -6.29 1.31
N GLY A 73 27.70 -6.20 2.64
CA GLY A 73 28.89 -5.72 3.33
C GLY A 73 29.65 -6.85 4.00
#